data_AF-A0A7J4JWH8-F1
#
_entry.id   AF-A0A7J4JWH8-F1
#
_cell.length_a   1.000
_cell.length_b   1.000
_cell.length_c   1.000
_cell.angle_alpha   90.00
_cell.angle_beta   90.00
_cell.angle_gamma   90.00
#
_symmetry.space_group_name_H-M   'P 1'
#
loop_
_entity.id
_entity.type
_entity.pdbx_description
1 polymer ?
#
loop_
_entity_poly.entity_id
_entity_poly.type
_entity_poly.pdbx_seq_one_letter_code
_entity_poly.pdbx_strand_id
1 'polypeptide(L)'
;MVDMVTLNITLPKKIVAYLDRQAEEHYLTRATVARQYLIEEVYEKTVLQARKAGLSIRKISETTGIPYAKVLKILGKTQFDEQAE
;
A
#
# COMPACT_ATOMS: atom_id res chain seq x y z
N MET A 1 2.61 -23.07 3.05
CA MET A 1 1.18 -22.73 3.19
C MET A 1 1.10 -21.23 3.40
N VAL A 2 0.18 -20.53 2.72
CA VAL A 2 -0.05 -19.10 2.97
C VAL A 2 -1.15 -19.02 4.02
N ASP A 3 -0.84 -18.55 5.22
CA ASP A 3 -1.84 -18.35 6.26
C ASP A 3 -2.79 -17.23 5.85
N MET A 4 -4.05 -17.57 5.61
CA MET A 4 -5.09 -16.62 5.24
C MET A 4 -5.89 -16.24 6.48
N VAL A 5 -5.93 -14.96 6.80
CA VAL A 5 -6.74 -14.40 7.88
C VAL A 5 -7.84 -13.53 7.29
N THR A 6 -9.09 -13.74 7.73
CA THR A 6 -10.21 -12.87 7.37
C THR A 6 -10.35 -11.74 8.39
N LEU A 7 -10.45 -10.50 7.89
CA LEU A 7 -10.58 -9.30 8.72
C LEU A 7 -11.95 -8.65 8.48
N ASN A 8 -12.73 -8.45 9.54
CA ASN A 8 -13.98 -7.70 9.50
C ASN A 8 -13.72 -6.28 10.01
N ILE A 9 -14.11 -5.27 9.24
CA ILE A 9 -13.85 -3.85 9.57
C ILE A 9 -15.10 -3.00 9.43
N THR A 10 -15.25 -2.03 10.32
CA THR A 10 -16.27 -0.99 10.23
C THR A 10 -15.62 0.27 9.66
N LEU A 11 -16.19 0.77 8.56
CA LEU A 11 -15.69 1.94 7.85
C LEU A 11 -16.77 3.04 7.78
N PRO A 12 -16.39 4.32 7.75
CA PRO A 12 -17.32 5.41 7.46
C PRO A 12 -18.05 5.20 6.13
N LYS A 13 -19.35 5.54 6.09
CA LYS A 13 -20.19 5.37 4.89
C LYS A 13 -19.59 5.98 3.62
N LYS A 14 -18.94 7.16 3.73
CA LYS A 14 -18.29 7.82 2.59
C LYS A 14 -17.16 6.99 1.98
N ILE A 15 -16.40 6.28 2.81
CA ILE A 15 -15.32 5.40 2.33
C ILE A 15 -15.92 4.16 1.64
N VAL A 16 -16.96 3.57 2.21
CA VAL A 16 -17.65 2.43 1.59
C VAL A 16 -18.20 2.83 0.22
N ALA A 17 -18.86 3.98 0.10
CA ALA A 17 -19.38 4.49 -1.17
C ALA A 17 -18.26 4.75 -2.20
N TYR A 18 -17.11 5.26 -1.76
CA TYR A 18 -15.95 5.41 -2.65
C TYR A 18 -15.44 4.06 -3.17
N LEU A 19 -15.30 3.07 -2.28
CA LEU A 19 -14.86 1.72 -2.64
C LEU A 19 -15.85 1.04 -3.59
N ASP A 20 -17.15 1.25 -3.40
CA ASP A 20 -18.20 0.77 -4.31
C ASP A 20 -18.06 1.35 -5.71
N ARG A 21 -17.92 2.67 -5.81
CA ARG A 21 -17.74 3.33 -7.11
C ARG A 21 -16.51 2.81 -7.86
N GLN A 22 -15.38 2.64 -7.15
CA GLN A 22 -14.16 2.10 -7.76
C GLN A 22 -14.32 0.63 -8.15
N ALA A 23 -15.05 -0.15 -7.36
CA ALA A 23 -15.37 -1.54 -7.69
C ALA A 23 -16.20 -1.64 -8.98
N GLU A 24 -17.21 -0.78 -9.14
CA GLU A 24 -18.02 -0.70 -10.36
C GLU A 24 -17.19 -0.26 -11.58
N GLU A 25 -16.42 0.83 -11.46
CA GLU A 25 -15.58 1.38 -12.54
C GLU A 25 -14.57 0.37 -13.09
N HIS A 26 -14.04 -0.50 -12.22
CA HIS A 26 -13.03 -1.50 -12.57
C HIS A 26 -13.58 -2.91 -12.76
N TYR A 27 -14.89 -3.12 -12.63
CA TYR A 27 -15.52 -4.46 -12.68
C TYR A 27 -14.91 -5.45 -11.66
N LEU A 28 -14.60 -4.95 -10.45
CA LEU A 28 -14.00 -5.71 -9.35
C LEU A 28 -14.98 -5.83 -8.18
N THR A 29 -14.65 -6.69 -7.21
CA THR A 29 -15.39 -6.70 -5.93
C THR A 29 -14.89 -5.60 -5.01
N ARG A 30 -15.78 -5.05 -4.16
CA ARG A 30 -15.42 -4.12 -3.08
C ARG A 30 -14.26 -4.65 -2.23
N ALA A 31 -14.29 -5.94 -1.91
CA ALA A 31 -13.25 -6.58 -1.10
C ALA A 31 -11.88 -6.58 -1.80
N THR A 32 -11.85 -6.81 -3.12
CA THR A 32 -10.62 -6.75 -3.92
C THR A 32 -10.03 -5.34 -3.91
N VAL A 33 -10.87 -4.33 -4.16
CA VAL A 33 -10.45 -2.92 -4.17
C VAL A 33 -9.95 -2.48 -2.80
N ALA A 34 -10.71 -2.78 -1.74
CA ALA A 34 -10.31 -2.49 -0.37
C ALA A 34 -8.97 -3.16 -0.01
N ARG A 35 -8.78 -4.43 -0.39
CA ARG A 35 -7.52 -5.15 -0.19
C ARG A 35 -6.36 -4.48 -0.92
N GLN A 36 -6.56 -4.05 -2.17
CA GLN A 36 -5.52 -3.37 -2.93
C GLN A 36 -5.07 -2.07 -2.22
N TYR A 37 -6.02 -1.21 -1.83
CA TYR A 37 -5.68 0.01 -1.10
C TYR A 37 -4.97 -0.27 0.23
N LEU A 38 -5.42 -1.26 1.00
CA LEU A 38 -4.77 -1.66 2.25
C LEU A 38 -3.33 -2.14 2.01
N ILE A 39 -3.11 -2.98 1.00
CA ILE A 39 -1.76 -3.48 0.67
C ILE A 39 -0.85 -2.33 0.26
N GLU A 40 -1.33 -1.43 -0.60
CA GLU A 40 -0.55 -0.26 -1.05
C GLU A 40 -0.13 0.62 0.13
N GLU A 41 -1.06 0.94 1.03
CA GLU A 41 -0.80 1.75 2.22
C GLU A 41 0.20 1.07 3.18
N VAL A 42 0.04 -0.24 3.40
CA VAL A 42 0.95 -1.03 4.25
C VAL A 42 2.34 -1.09 3.64
N TYR A 43 2.44 -1.30 2.32
CA TYR A 43 3.72 -1.29 1.62
C TYR A 43 4.41 0.06 1.73
N GLU A 44 3.67 1.15 1.52
CA GLU A 44 4.20 2.51 1.63
C GLU A 44 4.79 2.78 3.02
N LYS A 45 4.01 2.52 4.08
CA LYS A 45 4.48 2.69 5.46
C LYS A 45 5.69 1.83 5.79
N THR A 46 5.68 0.57 5.36
CA THR A 46 6.77 -0.37 5.61
C THR A 46 8.06 0.09 4.94
N VAL A 47 7.98 0.50 3.67
CA VAL A 47 9.14 1.00 2.91
C VAL A 47 9.68 2.29 3.52
N LEU A 48 8.82 3.24 3.87
CA LEU A 48 9.23 4.50 4.49
C LEU A 48 9.89 4.29 5.85
N GLN A 49 9.33 3.41 6.69
CA GLN A 49 9.92 3.07 7.98
C GLN A 49 11.30 2.43 7.82
N ALA A 50 11.43 1.47 6.89
CA ALA A 50 12.70 0.83 6.60
C ALA A 50 13.74 1.82 6.04
N ARG A 51 13.30 2.79 5.22
CA ARG A 51 14.17 3.85 4.71
C ARG A 51 14.64 4.79 5.82
N LYS A 52 13.77 5.18 6.74
CA LYS A 52 14.12 5.99 7.93
C LYS A 52 15.11 5.27 8.84
N ALA A 53 15.08 3.94 8.89
CA ALA A 53 16.07 3.13 9.58
C ALA A 53 17.43 3.02 8.85
N GLY A 54 17.62 3.72 7.71
CA GLY A 54 18.87 3.77 6.95
C GLY A 54 19.10 2.57 6.02
N LEU A 55 18.08 1.74 5.77
CA LEU A 55 18.23 0.59 4.86
C LEU A 55 18.35 1.06 3.40
N SER A 56 19.18 0.33 2.64
CA SER A 56 19.27 0.50 1.19
C SER A 56 18.03 -0.10 0.51
N ILE A 57 17.67 0.42 -0.66
CA ILE A 57 16.47 0.02 -1.42
C ILE A 57 16.43 -1.50 -1.63
N ARG A 58 17.58 -2.09 -2.01
CA ARG A 58 17.73 -3.53 -2.18
C ARG A 58 17.43 -4.29 -0.89
N LYS A 59 17.97 -3.84 0.24
CA LYS A 59 17.78 -4.50 1.53
C LYS A 59 16.35 -4.37 2.04
N ILE A 60 15.66 -3.26 1.73
CA ILE A 60 14.22 -3.10 2.00
C ILE A 60 13.43 -4.16 1.21
N SER A 61 13.69 -4.31 -0.09
CA SER A 61 13.00 -5.32 -0.91
C SER A 61 13.22 -6.75 -0.39
N GLU A 62 14.46 -7.10 -0.04
CA GLU A 62 14.81 -8.44 0.48
C GLU A 62 14.18 -8.72 1.85
N THR A 63 14.13 -7.74 2.76
CA THR A 63 13.62 -7.93 4.13
C THR A 63 12.10 -7.90 4.22
N THR A 64 11.44 -7.06 3.41
CA THR A 64 9.99 -6.87 3.45
C THR A 64 9.25 -7.79 2.49
N GLY A 65 9.96 -8.40 1.52
CA GLY A 65 9.35 -9.14 0.42
C GLY A 65 8.65 -8.26 -0.62
N ILE A 66 8.71 -6.94 -0.47
CA ILE A 66 8.11 -5.99 -1.42
C ILE A 66 8.99 -5.92 -2.68
N PRO A 67 8.43 -6.03 -3.90
CA PRO A 67 9.22 -6.00 -5.12
C PRO A 67 10.06 -4.73 -5.27
N TYR A 68 11.30 -4.87 -5.72
CA TYR A 68 12.26 -3.75 -5.86
C TYR A 68 11.69 -2.55 -6.64
N ALA A 69 11.01 -2.79 -7.77
CA ALA A 69 10.37 -1.75 -8.55
C ALA A 69 9.29 -0.99 -7.78
N LYS A 70 8.59 -1.67 -6.85
CA LYS A 70 7.57 -1.07 -6.00
C LYS A 70 8.21 -0.20 -4.92
N VAL A 71 9.28 -0.67 -4.28
CA VAL A 71 10.07 0.12 -3.31
C VAL A 71 10.59 1.40 -3.95
N LEU A 72 11.15 1.30 -5.16
CA LEU A 72 11.59 2.47 -5.94
C LEU A 72 10.45 3.45 -6.21
N LYS A 73 9.29 2.96 -6.66
CA LYS A 73 8.13 3.80 -6.95
C LYS A 73 7.64 4.54 -5.70
N ILE A 74 7.62 3.87 -4.55
CA ILE A 74 7.21 4.49 -3.27
C ILE A 74 8.19 5.59 -2.88
N LEU A 75 9.49 5.29 -2.82
CA LEU A 75 10.50 6.26 -2.41
C LEU A 75 10.66 7.41 -3.41
N GLY A 76 10.46 7.13 -4.70
CA GLY A 76 10.47 8.13 -5.75
C GLY A 76 9.32 9.14 -5.62
N LYS A 77 8.14 8.73 -5.13
CA LYS A 77 7.05 9.67 -4.83
C LYS A 77 7.41 10.59 -3.66
N THR A 78 8.00 10.05 -2.60
CA THR A 78 8.32 10.81 -1.39
C THR A 78 9.37 11.89 -1.63
N GLN A 79 10.30 11.68 -2.58
CA GLN A 79 11.29 12.71 -2.96
C GLN A 79 10.66 13.98 -3.57
N PHE A 80 9.44 13.91 -4.09
CA PHE A 80 8.75 15.10 -4.61
C PHE A 80 8.07 15.93 -3.51
N ASP A 81 7.75 15.33 -2.36
CA ASP A 81 7.14 16.07 -1.24
C ASP A 81 8.19 16.82 -0.40
N GLU A 82 9.45 16.35 -0.35
CA GLU A 82 10.54 17.02 0.38
C GLU A 82 11.17 18.23 -0.35
N GLN A 83 10.74 18.54 -1.59
CA GLN A 83 11.21 19.72 -2.34
C GLN A 83 10.21 20.88 -2.36
N ALA A 84 9.12 20.79 -1.60
CA ALA A 84 8.03 21.77 -1.59
C ALA A 84 7.95 22.61 -0.29
N GLU A 85 9.02 22.65 0.51
CA GLU A 85 9.11 23.45 1.74
C GLU A 85 10.22 24.51 1.67
#